data_AF-A0A0C2B6V4-F1
#
_entry.id   AF-A0A0C2B6V4-F1
#
_cell.length_a   1.000
_cell.length_b   1.000
_cell.length_c   1.000
_cell.angle_alpha   90.00
_cell.angle_beta   90.00
_cell.angle_gamma   90.00
#
_symmetry.space_group_name_H-M   'P 1'
#
loop_
_entity.id
_entity.type
_entity.pdbx_description
1 polymer ?
#
loop_
_entity_poly.entity_id
_entity_poly.type
_entity_poly.pdbx_seq_one_letter_code
_entity_poly.pdbx_strand_id
1 'polypeptide(L)'
;TPFFLATALVSAAAAISGVLMSVLDVAVDDAASVVAGLVVVGGGFVPALAFKLAGMRMPALPTTAQQLQENIDPYNGRDVATRTELASGWMTALYAATGTICGACLIALARRPDLPEALTAIALTLLLLLHGRGMVHVWQRLTLVVPGAWGAFLMIVGAAGSLGASDRPAFVAGLLALAAVLAILSWTVPGRRMLPYWGRAAEILHSLLAVALLPLTLWTLGLFGYLRSIMG
;
A
#
# COMPACT_ATOMS: atom_id res chain seq x y z
N THR A 1 5.83 18.62 -12.47
CA THR A 1 4.58 17.95 -12.91
C THR A 1 4.36 16.69 -12.08
N PRO A 2 3.12 16.17 -11.99
CA PRO A 2 2.82 14.95 -11.23
C PRO A 2 3.68 13.76 -11.62
N PHE A 3 3.89 13.57 -12.92
CA PHE A 3 4.73 12.49 -13.46
C PHE A 3 6.19 12.59 -12.99
N PHE A 4 6.80 13.78 -13.07
CA PHE A 4 8.19 13.97 -12.65
C PHE A 4 8.41 13.64 -11.17
N LEU A 5 7.48 14.03 -10.29
CA LEU A 5 7.58 13.73 -8.86
C LEU A 5 7.37 12.24 -8.61
N ALA A 6 6.41 11.61 -9.29
CA ALA A 6 6.21 10.16 -9.21
C ALA A 6 7.48 9.38 -9.63
N THR A 7 8.10 9.74 -10.75
CA THR A 7 9.37 9.13 -11.19
C THR A 7 10.50 9.42 -10.22
N ALA A 8 10.56 10.62 -9.64
CA ALA A 8 11.57 10.97 -8.65
C ALA A 8 11.43 10.14 -7.36
N LEU A 9 10.20 9.86 -6.92
CA LEU A 9 9.93 8.96 -5.78
C LEU A 9 10.37 7.53 -6.07
N VAL A 10 10.08 7.00 -7.26
CA VAL A 10 10.53 5.67 -7.68
C VAL A 10 12.06 5.61 -7.70
N SER A 11 12.72 6.61 -8.29
CA SER A 11 14.19 6.70 -8.33
C SER A 11 14.79 6.84 -6.93
N ALA A 12 14.17 7.62 -6.04
CA ALA A 12 14.62 7.76 -4.66
C ALA A 12 14.50 6.45 -3.89
N ALA A 13 13.38 5.73 -4.03
CA ALA A 13 13.20 4.42 -3.42
C ALA A 13 14.21 3.39 -3.95
N ALA A 14 14.47 3.38 -5.26
CA ALA A 14 15.50 2.55 -5.87
C ALA A 14 16.91 2.90 -5.36
N ALA A 15 17.22 4.19 -5.21
CA ALA A 15 18.48 4.65 -4.64
C ALA A 15 18.64 4.24 -3.17
N ILE A 16 17.59 4.37 -2.35
CA ILE A 16 17.60 3.91 -0.95
C ILE A 16 17.86 2.40 -0.91
N SER A 17 17.15 1.61 -1.73
CA SER A 17 17.39 0.16 -1.83
C SER A 17 18.84 -0.15 -2.21
N GLY A 18 19.38 0.56 -3.20
CA GLY A 18 20.78 0.40 -3.64
C GLY A 18 21.79 0.76 -2.55
N VAL A 19 21.53 1.81 -1.76
CA VAL A 19 22.38 2.19 -0.62
C VAL A 19 22.31 1.13 0.48
N LEU A 20 21.11 0.64 0.83
CA LEU A 20 20.95 -0.44 1.82
C LEU A 20 21.77 -1.68 1.42
N MET A 21 21.68 -2.08 0.15
CA MET A 21 22.39 -3.26 -0.35
C MET A 21 23.90 -3.04 -0.48
N SER A 22 24.37 -1.86 -0.90
CA SER A 22 25.79 -1.62 -1.17
C SER A 22 26.60 -1.15 0.03
N VAL A 23 25.98 -0.39 0.94
CA VAL A 23 26.68 0.23 2.09
C VAL A 23 26.46 -0.57 3.36
N LEU A 24 25.25 -1.09 3.57
CA LEU A 24 24.90 -1.85 4.76
C LEU A 24 24.94 -3.37 4.54
N ASP A 25 25.30 -3.82 3.32
CA ASP A 25 25.36 -5.24 2.92
C ASP A 25 24.08 -6.01 3.23
N VAL A 26 22.94 -5.33 3.11
CA VAL A 26 21.61 -5.89 3.41
C VAL A 26 21.13 -6.71 2.21
N ALA A 27 20.53 -7.87 2.50
CA ALA A 27 19.95 -8.74 1.48
C ALA A 27 18.81 -8.04 0.70
N VAL A 28 18.53 -8.52 -0.51
CA VAL A 28 17.61 -7.86 -1.45
C VAL A 28 16.18 -7.81 -0.91
N ASP A 29 15.75 -8.89 -0.28
CA ASP A 29 14.47 -9.11 0.39
C ASP A 29 14.30 -8.19 1.60
N ASP A 30 15.34 -8.04 2.42
CA ASP A 30 15.37 -7.10 3.54
C ASP A 30 15.32 -5.64 3.10
N ALA A 31 16.11 -5.27 2.10
CA ALA A 31 16.07 -3.92 1.55
C ALA A 31 14.67 -3.61 0.96
N ALA A 32 14.06 -4.59 0.30
CA ALA A 32 12.70 -4.48 -0.22
C ALA A 32 11.65 -4.33 0.89
N SER A 33 11.78 -5.06 2.01
CA SER A 33 10.88 -4.95 3.17
C SER A 33 10.93 -3.53 3.76
N VAL A 34 12.14 -2.99 3.96
CA VAL A 34 12.36 -1.64 4.50
C VAL A 34 11.79 -0.57 3.57
N VAL A 35 12.11 -0.63 2.28
CA VAL A 35 11.61 0.34 1.29
C VAL A 35 10.09 0.28 1.18
N ALA A 36 9.49 -0.92 1.17
CA ALA A 36 8.04 -1.06 1.18
C ALA A 36 7.41 -0.45 2.44
N GLY A 37 7.98 -0.71 3.62
CA GLY A 37 7.53 -0.13 4.88
C GLY A 37 7.57 1.41 4.86
N LEU A 38 8.68 2.00 4.43
CA LEU A 38 8.85 3.45 4.32
C LEU A 38 7.82 4.09 3.37
N VAL A 39 7.61 3.46 2.20
CA VAL A 39 6.67 3.95 1.19
C VAL A 39 5.22 3.84 1.66
N VAL A 40 4.87 2.77 2.38
CA VAL A 40 3.53 2.62 2.98
C VAL A 40 3.28 3.68 4.04
N VAL A 41 4.25 3.93 4.94
CA VAL A 41 4.14 5.01 5.94
C VAL A 41 3.98 6.37 5.25
N GLY A 42 4.77 6.62 4.19
CA GLY A 42 4.63 7.81 3.35
C GLY A 42 3.27 7.91 2.64
N GLY A 43 2.68 6.77 2.28
CA GLY A 43 1.37 6.65 1.63
C GLY A 43 0.23 7.32 2.40
N GLY A 44 0.29 7.31 3.73
CA GLY A 44 -0.69 8.00 4.59
C GLY A 44 -0.72 9.53 4.40
N PHE A 45 0.39 10.11 3.93
CA PHE A 45 0.52 11.56 3.71
C PHE A 45 0.18 11.99 2.28
N VAL A 46 -0.09 11.03 1.37
CA VAL A 46 -0.39 11.31 -0.04
C VAL A 46 -1.54 12.30 -0.23
N PRO A 47 -2.68 12.19 0.48
CA PRO A 47 -3.75 13.17 0.36
C PRO A 47 -3.28 14.58 0.71
N ALA A 48 -2.68 14.75 1.89
CA ALA A 48 -2.22 16.05 2.37
C ALA A 48 -1.18 16.69 1.41
N LEU A 49 -0.26 15.89 0.87
CA LEU A 49 0.72 16.34 -0.11
C LEU A 49 0.06 16.75 -1.42
N ALA A 50 -0.88 15.96 -1.94
CA ALA A 50 -1.59 16.28 -3.17
C ALA A 50 -2.42 17.56 -3.06
N PHE A 51 -3.10 17.77 -1.92
CA PHE A 51 -3.82 19.02 -1.62
C PHE A 51 -2.86 20.22 -1.61
N LYS A 52 -1.72 20.11 -0.93
CA LYS A 52 -0.70 21.18 -0.89
C LYS A 52 -0.11 21.46 -2.27
N LEU A 53 0.21 20.43 -3.05
CA LEU A 53 0.79 20.54 -4.39
C LEU A 53 -0.20 21.10 -5.43
N ALA A 54 -1.50 20.91 -5.20
CA ALA A 54 -2.56 21.55 -5.97
C ALA A 54 -2.83 23.01 -5.58
N GLY A 55 -2.07 23.56 -4.62
CA GLY A 55 -2.24 24.93 -4.15
C GLY A 55 -3.51 25.12 -3.31
N MET A 56 -4.10 24.04 -2.80
CA MET A 56 -5.21 24.14 -1.85
C MET A 56 -4.64 24.33 -0.45
N ARG A 57 -5.03 25.43 0.20
CA ARG A 57 -4.62 25.74 1.57
C ARG A 57 -5.73 25.28 2.51
N MET A 58 -5.37 24.53 3.54
CA MET A 58 -6.30 24.24 4.63
C MET A 58 -6.48 25.54 5.42
N PRO A 59 -7.72 26.06 5.59
CA PRO A 59 -7.95 27.24 6.40
C PRO A 59 -7.43 27.01 7.82
N ALA A 60 -6.84 28.04 8.44
CA ALA A 60 -6.48 27.96 9.85
C ALA A 60 -7.76 27.80 10.68
N LEU A 61 -7.72 26.94 11.69
CA LEU A 61 -8.84 26.78 12.61
C LEU A 61 -9.06 28.12 13.35
N PRO A 62 -10.26 28.69 13.29
CA PRO A 62 -10.56 29.94 13.97
C PRO A 62 -10.42 29.72 15.48
N THR A 63 -9.67 30.61 16.12
CA THR A 63 -9.42 30.60 17.57
C THR A 63 -10.31 31.61 18.30
N THR A 64 -10.99 32.49 17.57
CA THR A 64 -11.91 33.51 18.12
C THR A 64 -13.20 33.61 17.31
N ALA A 65 -14.28 34.10 17.94
CA ALA A 65 -15.57 34.29 17.27
C ALA A 65 -15.50 35.32 16.13
N GLN A 66 -14.63 36.32 16.24
CA GLN A 66 -14.39 37.31 15.18
C GLN A 66 -13.76 36.67 13.93
N GLN A 67 -12.87 35.69 14.08
CA GLN A 67 -12.26 34.98 12.94
C GLN A 67 -13.26 34.12 12.14
N LEU A 68 -14.41 33.76 12.71
CA LEU A 68 -15.50 33.12 11.97
C LEU A 68 -16.15 34.06 10.94
N GLN A 69 -15.95 35.37 11.09
CA GLN A 69 -16.40 36.38 10.13
C GLN A 69 -15.30 36.80 9.15
N GLU A 70 -14.11 36.19 9.19
CA GLU A 70 -13.07 36.40 8.19
C GLU A 70 -13.19 35.35 7.06
N ASN A 71 -12.87 35.74 5.82
CA ASN A 71 -12.93 34.85 4.63
C ASN A 71 -14.34 34.28 4.33
N ILE A 72 -15.40 35.05 4.58
CA ILE A 72 -16.80 34.66 4.27
C ILE A 72 -17.11 34.79 2.78
N ASP A 73 -16.27 35.49 2.02
CA ASP A 73 -16.45 35.64 0.58
C ASP A 73 -16.41 34.26 -0.09
N PRO A 74 -17.43 33.90 -0.87
CA PRO A 74 -17.47 32.61 -1.54
C PRO A 74 -16.32 32.52 -2.54
N TYR A 75 -15.49 31.48 -2.39
CA TYR A 75 -14.47 31.16 -3.37
C TYR A 75 -15.09 30.98 -4.76
N ASN A 76 -14.39 31.45 -5.78
CA ASN A 76 -14.81 31.24 -7.17
C ASN A 76 -14.87 29.73 -7.46
N GLY A 77 -16.06 29.19 -7.71
CA GLY A 77 -16.27 27.75 -7.92
C GLY A 77 -15.45 27.16 -9.05
N ARG A 78 -15.09 27.96 -10.07
CA ARG A 78 -14.24 27.52 -11.18
C ARG A 78 -12.80 27.26 -10.75
N ASP A 79 -12.27 28.09 -9.85
CA ASP A 79 -10.91 27.93 -9.32
C ASP A 79 -10.84 26.71 -8.39
N VAL A 80 -11.87 26.49 -7.57
CA VAL A 80 -11.98 25.31 -6.69
C VAL A 80 -12.06 24.03 -7.52
N ALA A 81 -12.90 24.00 -8.56
CA ALA A 81 -13.01 22.83 -9.44
C ALA A 81 -11.66 22.49 -10.11
N THR A 82 -10.96 23.50 -10.63
CA THR A 82 -9.65 23.34 -11.27
C THR A 82 -8.60 22.80 -10.30
N ARG A 83 -8.55 23.32 -9.06
CA ARG A 83 -7.59 22.84 -8.04
C ARG A 83 -7.93 21.44 -7.53
N THR A 84 -9.22 21.09 -7.42
CA THR A 84 -9.63 19.72 -7.06
C THR A 84 -9.23 18.72 -8.14
N GLU A 85 -9.37 19.08 -9.42
CA GLU A 85 -8.92 18.22 -10.53
C GLU A 85 -7.38 18.03 -10.50
N LEU A 86 -6.62 19.11 -10.26
CA LEU A 86 -5.17 19.03 -10.07
C LEU A 86 -4.79 18.14 -8.88
N ALA A 87 -5.50 18.27 -7.75
CA ALA A 87 -5.26 17.43 -6.57
C ALA A 87 -5.51 15.93 -6.87
N SER A 88 -6.56 15.62 -7.63
CA SER A 88 -6.84 14.26 -8.08
C SER A 88 -5.71 13.70 -8.97
N GLY A 89 -5.16 14.53 -9.86
CA GLY A 89 -3.99 14.19 -10.67
C GLY A 89 -2.73 13.90 -9.83
N TRP A 90 -2.46 14.73 -8.83
CA TRP A 90 -1.35 14.51 -7.88
C TRP A 90 -1.54 13.24 -7.05
N MET A 91 -2.73 12.99 -6.51
CA MET A 91 -3.03 11.75 -5.79
C MET A 91 -2.78 10.52 -6.66
N THR A 92 -3.25 10.54 -7.91
CA THR A 92 -3.09 9.41 -8.84
C THR A 92 -1.62 9.14 -9.12
N ALA A 93 -0.82 10.18 -9.37
CA ALA A 93 0.61 10.03 -9.64
C ALA A 93 1.38 9.51 -8.41
N LEU A 94 1.07 10.03 -7.22
CA LEU A 94 1.71 9.58 -5.98
C LEU A 94 1.35 8.14 -5.65
N TYR A 95 0.08 7.74 -5.75
CA TYR A 95 -0.32 6.34 -5.55
C TYR A 95 0.21 5.41 -6.63
N ALA A 96 0.34 5.87 -7.88
CA ALA A 96 1.02 5.11 -8.94
C ALA A 96 2.49 4.84 -8.60
N ALA A 97 3.21 5.83 -8.07
CA ALA A 97 4.58 5.63 -7.59
C ALA A 97 4.63 4.64 -6.43
N THR A 98 3.79 4.81 -5.41
CA THR A 98 3.66 3.87 -4.27
C THR A 98 3.40 2.45 -4.76
N GLY A 99 2.40 2.26 -5.62
CA GLY A 99 2.04 0.96 -6.16
C GLY A 99 3.17 0.33 -6.99
N THR A 100 3.87 1.11 -7.80
CA THR A 100 5.01 0.64 -8.60
C THR A 100 6.16 0.17 -7.70
N ILE A 101 6.50 0.96 -6.68
CA ILE A 101 7.59 0.62 -5.74
C ILE A 101 7.21 -0.64 -4.95
N CYS A 102 6.01 -0.69 -4.35
CA CYS A 102 5.56 -1.86 -3.61
C CYS A 102 5.46 -3.10 -4.51
N GLY A 103 5.02 -2.96 -5.76
CA GLY A 103 4.99 -4.04 -6.75
C GLY A 103 6.39 -4.60 -7.05
N ALA A 104 7.39 -3.73 -7.15
CA ALA A 104 8.79 -4.14 -7.30
C ALA A 104 9.34 -4.83 -6.04
N CYS A 105 9.05 -4.29 -4.85
CA CYS A 105 9.44 -4.91 -3.58
C CYS A 105 8.84 -6.31 -3.42
N LEU A 106 7.59 -6.51 -3.84
CA LEU A 106 6.92 -7.82 -3.82
C LEU A 106 7.64 -8.86 -4.69
N ILE A 107 8.28 -8.46 -5.79
CA ILE A 107 9.10 -9.38 -6.61
C ILE A 107 10.31 -9.89 -5.80
N ALA A 108 10.96 -9.03 -5.02
CA ALA A 108 12.08 -9.44 -4.18
C ALA A 108 11.62 -10.37 -3.06
N LEU A 109 10.58 -9.98 -2.32
CA LEU A 109 10.04 -10.74 -1.20
C LEU A 109 9.48 -12.12 -1.63
N ALA A 110 8.94 -12.26 -2.84
CA ALA A 110 8.33 -13.51 -3.29
C ALA A 110 9.31 -14.53 -3.90
N ARG A 111 10.60 -14.19 -4.10
CA ARG A 111 11.54 -15.10 -4.79
C ARG A 111 11.84 -16.37 -4.00
N ARG A 112 12.26 -16.22 -2.74
CA ARG A 112 12.60 -17.31 -1.81
C ARG A 112 12.28 -16.84 -0.40
N PRO A 113 11.00 -16.63 -0.08
CA PRO A 113 10.64 -16.10 1.21
C PRO A 113 10.94 -17.12 2.30
N ASP A 114 11.67 -16.69 3.34
CA ASP A 114 11.51 -17.32 4.63
C ASP A 114 10.19 -16.82 5.25
N LEU A 115 9.90 -17.29 6.46
CA LEU A 115 8.65 -16.96 7.14
C LEU A 115 8.42 -15.44 7.29
N PRO A 116 9.39 -14.61 7.71
CA PRO A 116 9.15 -13.17 7.87
C PRO A 116 8.92 -12.44 6.55
N GLU A 117 9.61 -12.79 5.46
CA GLU A 117 9.42 -12.20 4.13
C GLU A 117 8.05 -12.59 3.57
N ALA A 118 7.64 -13.86 3.75
CA ALA A 118 6.31 -14.32 3.35
C ALA A 118 5.21 -13.52 4.06
N LEU A 119 5.30 -13.37 5.39
CA LEU A 119 4.31 -12.61 6.15
C LEU A 119 4.31 -11.12 5.76
N THR A 120 5.48 -10.54 5.50
CA THR A 120 5.60 -9.15 5.02
C THR A 120 4.95 -8.99 3.65
N ALA A 121 5.19 -9.91 2.71
CA ALA A 121 4.59 -9.90 1.38
C ALA A 121 3.07 -10.05 1.42
N ILE A 122 2.55 -10.95 2.27
CA ILE A 122 1.10 -11.13 2.49
C ILE A 122 0.51 -9.85 3.06
N ALA A 123 1.12 -9.30 4.11
CA ALA A 123 0.62 -8.11 4.76
C ALA A 123 0.57 -6.91 3.81
N LEU A 124 1.64 -6.70 3.05
CA LEU A 124 1.73 -5.64 2.04
C LEU A 124 0.70 -5.84 0.91
N THR A 125 0.56 -7.06 0.41
CA THR A 125 -0.44 -7.43 -0.61
C THR A 125 -1.86 -7.10 -0.15
N LEU A 126 -2.24 -7.57 1.05
CA LEU A 126 -3.55 -7.32 1.63
C LEU A 126 -3.77 -5.83 1.88
N LEU A 127 -2.75 -5.12 2.36
CA LEU A 127 -2.82 -3.70 2.62
C LEU A 127 -3.13 -2.90 1.35
N LEU A 128 -2.43 -3.18 0.25
CA LEU A 128 -2.64 -2.53 -1.05
C LEU A 128 -4.04 -2.78 -1.60
N LEU A 129 -4.52 -4.03 -1.52
CA LEU A 129 -5.87 -4.41 -1.95
C LEU A 129 -6.96 -3.72 -1.11
N LEU A 130 -6.75 -3.62 0.21
CA LEU A 130 -7.67 -2.95 1.14
C LEU A 130 -7.67 -1.42 0.95
N HIS A 131 -6.51 -0.81 0.71
CA HIS A 131 -6.40 0.64 0.57
C HIS A 131 -7.17 1.15 -0.66
N GLY A 132 -7.19 0.38 -1.75
CA GLY A 132 -7.98 0.70 -2.94
C GLY A 132 -9.49 0.74 -2.71
N ARG A 133 -10.02 0.19 -1.61
CA ARG A 133 -11.47 0.19 -1.31
C ARG A 133 -12.02 1.58 -0.99
N GLY A 134 -11.20 2.45 -0.38
CA GLY A 134 -11.62 3.81 -0.03
C GLY A 134 -11.59 4.80 -1.19
N MET A 135 -11.08 4.38 -2.36
CA MET A 135 -10.91 5.26 -3.51
C MET A 135 -12.14 5.29 -4.40
N VAL A 136 -12.67 6.50 -4.63
CA VAL A 136 -13.82 6.73 -5.52
C VAL A 136 -13.40 6.61 -6.99
N HIS A 137 -12.19 7.07 -7.32
CA HIS A 137 -11.70 7.08 -8.70
C HIS A 137 -11.09 5.73 -9.10
N VAL A 138 -11.60 5.13 -10.19
CA VAL A 138 -11.19 3.79 -10.66
C VAL A 138 -9.70 3.73 -10.97
N TRP A 139 -9.14 4.74 -11.64
CA TRP A 139 -7.72 4.73 -11.97
C TRP A 139 -6.83 4.82 -10.73
N GLN A 140 -7.22 5.61 -9.72
CA GLN A 140 -6.48 5.67 -8.44
C GLN A 140 -6.54 4.31 -7.76
N ARG A 141 -7.72 3.69 -7.73
CA ARG A 141 -7.89 2.35 -7.18
C ARG A 141 -7.00 1.31 -7.88
N LEU A 142 -6.93 1.34 -9.21
CA LEU A 142 -6.10 0.41 -9.99
C LEU A 142 -4.61 0.55 -9.66
N THR A 143 -4.11 1.77 -9.36
CA THR A 143 -2.69 1.97 -9.02
C THR A 143 -2.23 1.18 -7.81
N LEU A 144 -3.12 0.78 -6.90
CA LEU A 144 -2.79 -0.02 -5.72
C LEU A 144 -3.31 -1.46 -5.82
N VAL A 145 -4.50 -1.64 -6.40
CA VAL A 145 -5.09 -2.98 -6.55
C VAL A 145 -4.29 -3.86 -7.51
N VAL A 146 -3.75 -3.30 -8.61
CA VAL A 146 -2.95 -4.08 -9.57
C VAL A 146 -1.65 -4.60 -8.93
N PRO A 147 -0.82 -3.77 -8.26
CA PRO A 147 0.33 -4.27 -7.50
C PRO A 147 -0.03 -5.25 -6.37
N GLY A 148 -1.15 -5.06 -5.68
CA GLY A 148 -1.63 -6.02 -4.69
C GLY A 148 -1.98 -7.38 -5.33
N ALA A 149 -2.74 -7.38 -6.43
CA ALA A 149 -3.06 -8.60 -7.17
C ALA A 149 -1.79 -9.27 -7.74
N TRP A 150 -0.82 -8.47 -8.17
CA TRP A 150 0.50 -8.95 -8.60
C TRP A 150 1.25 -9.66 -7.47
N GLY A 151 1.25 -9.10 -6.25
CA GLY A 151 1.81 -9.77 -5.07
C GLY A 151 1.17 -11.12 -4.80
N ALA A 152 -0.16 -11.19 -4.78
CA ALA A 152 -0.89 -12.44 -4.61
C ALA A 152 -0.52 -13.48 -5.69
N PHE A 153 -0.44 -13.04 -6.95
CA PHE A 153 -0.03 -13.89 -8.06
C PHE A 153 1.38 -14.44 -7.87
N LEU A 154 2.36 -13.60 -7.52
CA LEU A 154 3.74 -14.02 -7.27
C LEU A 154 3.82 -15.08 -6.17
N MET A 155 3.08 -14.91 -5.07
CA MET A 155 3.09 -15.87 -3.97
C MET A 155 2.46 -17.21 -4.36
N ILE A 156 1.37 -17.18 -5.15
CA ILE A 156 0.73 -18.40 -5.66
C ILE A 156 1.69 -19.15 -6.59
N VAL A 157 2.36 -18.44 -7.50
CA VAL A 157 3.33 -19.04 -8.44
C VAL A 157 4.55 -19.58 -7.68
N GLY A 158 5.07 -18.83 -6.70
CA GLY A 158 6.17 -19.26 -5.85
C GLY A 158 5.83 -20.55 -5.08
N ALA A 159 4.64 -20.61 -4.47
CA ALA A 159 4.16 -21.80 -3.78
C ALA A 159 3.95 -22.97 -4.75
N ALA A 160 3.40 -22.74 -5.94
CA ALA A 160 3.23 -23.79 -6.94
C ALA A 160 4.57 -24.39 -7.40
N GLY A 161 5.62 -23.57 -7.47
CA GLY A 161 6.96 -23.97 -7.88
C GLY A 161 7.67 -24.90 -6.89
N SER A 162 7.36 -24.82 -5.59
CA SER A 162 7.95 -25.67 -4.55
C SER A 162 7.23 -27.00 -4.34
N LEU A 163 6.05 -27.20 -4.94
CA LEU A 163 5.24 -28.40 -4.76
C LEU A 163 5.67 -29.55 -5.69
N GLY A 164 5.69 -30.76 -5.11
CA GLY A 164 5.85 -32.02 -5.84
C GLY A 164 4.67 -32.28 -6.79
N ALA A 165 4.87 -33.13 -7.79
CA ALA A 165 3.84 -33.43 -8.81
C ALA A 165 2.53 -33.97 -8.22
N SER A 166 2.60 -34.69 -7.10
CA SER A 166 1.44 -35.23 -6.37
C SER A 166 0.56 -34.16 -5.72
N ASP A 167 1.14 -33.03 -5.32
CA ASP A 167 0.46 -32.02 -4.48
C ASP A 167 -0.15 -30.90 -5.33
N ARG A 168 0.32 -30.75 -6.58
CA ARG A 168 -0.20 -29.80 -7.57
C ARG A 168 -1.72 -29.88 -7.80
N PRO A 169 -2.35 -31.07 -7.99
CA PRO A 169 -3.80 -31.12 -8.20
C PRO A 169 -4.59 -30.62 -6.98
N ALA A 170 -4.13 -30.95 -5.76
CA ALA A 170 -4.77 -30.47 -4.53
C ALA A 170 -4.63 -28.95 -4.37
N PHE A 171 -3.46 -28.39 -4.70
CA PHE A 171 -3.23 -26.94 -4.68
C PHE A 171 -4.12 -26.20 -5.70
N VAL A 172 -4.22 -26.70 -6.94
CA VAL A 172 -5.11 -26.13 -7.97
C VAL A 172 -6.58 -26.22 -7.55
N ALA A 173 -7.00 -27.35 -6.98
CA ALA A 173 -8.35 -27.50 -6.44
C ALA A 173 -8.63 -26.49 -5.32
N GLY A 174 -7.66 -26.26 -4.42
CA GLY A 174 -7.74 -25.23 -3.38
C GLY A 174 -7.87 -23.81 -3.93
N LEU A 175 -7.11 -23.47 -4.96
CA LEU A 175 -7.21 -22.17 -5.65
C LEU A 175 -8.56 -21.99 -6.34
N LEU A 176 -9.06 -23.02 -7.03
CA LEU A 176 -10.37 -22.99 -7.66
C LEU A 176 -11.49 -22.83 -6.61
N ALA A 177 -11.39 -23.53 -5.48
CA ALA A 177 -12.32 -23.38 -4.37
C ALA A 177 -12.28 -21.95 -3.80
N LEU A 178 -11.09 -21.38 -3.58
CA LEU A 178 -10.93 -20.00 -3.13
C LEU A 178 -11.53 -19.01 -4.14
N ALA A 179 -11.24 -19.17 -5.42
CA ALA A 179 -11.77 -18.33 -6.49
C ALA A 179 -13.31 -18.42 -6.55
N ALA A 180 -13.89 -19.62 -6.41
CA ALA A 180 -15.33 -19.82 -6.34
C ALA A 180 -15.94 -19.11 -5.12
N VAL A 181 -15.33 -19.24 -3.94
CA VAL A 181 -15.77 -18.53 -2.73
C VAL A 181 -15.72 -17.02 -2.92
N LEU A 182 -14.62 -16.47 -3.45
CA LEU A 182 -14.51 -15.04 -3.73
C LEU A 182 -15.52 -14.56 -4.76
N ALA A 183 -15.78 -15.35 -5.81
CA ALA A 183 -16.80 -15.04 -6.82
C ALA A 183 -18.21 -15.01 -6.22
N ILE A 184 -18.56 -16.04 -5.42
CA ILE A 184 -19.83 -16.10 -4.70
C ILE A 184 -19.97 -14.90 -3.74
N LEU A 185 -18.92 -14.59 -2.97
CA LEU A 185 -18.91 -13.41 -2.09
C LEU A 185 -19.09 -12.11 -2.87
N SER A 186 -18.46 -11.98 -4.04
CA SER A 186 -18.59 -10.78 -4.88
C SER A 186 -20.01 -10.57 -5.41
N TRP A 187 -20.74 -11.66 -5.68
CA TRP A 187 -22.14 -11.62 -6.13
C TRP A 187 -23.14 -11.48 -4.98
N THR A 188 -22.83 -12.05 -3.81
CA THR A 188 -23.73 -12.05 -2.65
C THR A 188 -23.65 -10.78 -1.82
N VAL A 189 -22.54 -10.03 -1.86
CA VAL A 189 -22.42 -8.74 -1.17
C VAL A 189 -23.21 -7.68 -1.96
N PRO A 190 -24.38 -7.21 -1.47
CA PRO A 190 -25.20 -6.26 -2.20
C PRO A 190 -24.45 -4.93 -2.29
N GLY A 191 -24.22 -4.46 -3.51
CA GLY A 191 -23.36 -3.32 -3.82
C GLY A 191 -23.81 -1.95 -3.32
N ARG A 192 -24.66 -1.85 -2.27
CA ARG A 192 -25.16 -0.54 -1.79
C ARG A 192 -25.18 -0.34 -0.29
N ARG A 193 -25.14 -1.38 0.57
CA ARG A 193 -25.09 -1.22 2.04
C ARG A 193 -24.44 -2.44 2.70
N MET A 194 -23.11 -2.53 2.68
CA MET A 194 -22.42 -3.47 3.58
C MET A 194 -22.83 -3.13 5.01
N LEU A 195 -23.20 -4.14 5.81
CA LEU A 195 -23.53 -3.91 7.21
C LEU A 195 -22.35 -3.18 7.88
N PRO A 196 -22.59 -2.19 8.76
CA PRO A 196 -21.55 -1.33 9.33
C PRO A 196 -20.34 -2.10 9.92
N TYR A 197 -20.58 -3.31 10.41
CA TYR A 197 -19.54 -4.20 10.94
C TYR A 197 -18.47 -4.59 9.91
N TRP A 198 -18.84 -4.87 8.65
CA TRP A 198 -17.88 -5.31 7.63
C TRP A 198 -16.99 -4.17 7.14
N GLY A 199 -17.53 -2.95 7.05
CA GLY A 199 -16.73 -1.76 6.78
C GLY A 199 -15.70 -1.55 7.88
N ARG A 200 -16.14 -1.59 9.14
CA ARG A 200 -15.26 -1.42 10.30
C ARG A 200 -14.21 -2.52 10.44
N ALA A 201 -14.56 -3.77 10.17
CA ALA A 201 -13.61 -4.88 10.19
C ALA A 201 -12.50 -4.68 9.13
N ALA A 202 -12.84 -4.21 7.93
CA ALA A 202 -11.86 -3.91 6.89
C ALA A 202 -10.94 -2.73 7.27
N GLU A 203 -11.48 -1.69 7.91
CA GLU A 203 -10.68 -0.56 8.43
C GLU A 203 -9.73 -0.97 9.55
N ILE A 204 -10.19 -1.80 10.49
CA ILE A 204 -9.36 -2.35 11.57
C ILE A 204 -8.26 -3.22 10.95
N LEU A 205 -8.60 -4.10 10.03
CA LEU A 205 -7.63 -4.96 9.35
C LEU A 205 -6.60 -4.13 8.58
N HIS A 206 -7.04 -3.10 7.85
CA HIS A 206 -6.15 -2.18 7.14
C HIS A 206 -5.15 -1.51 8.09
N SER A 207 -5.64 -0.97 9.21
CA SER A 207 -4.81 -0.31 10.22
C SER A 207 -3.86 -1.30 10.90
N LEU A 208 -4.33 -2.50 11.21
CA LEU A 208 -3.52 -3.56 11.82
C LEU A 208 -2.41 -4.00 10.88
N LEU A 209 -2.69 -4.19 9.59
CA LEU A 209 -1.69 -4.53 8.58
C LEU A 209 -0.65 -3.41 8.41
N ALA A 210 -1.09 -2.14 8.39
CA ALA A 210 -0.19 -1.00 8.31
C ALA A 210 0.75 -0.93 9.52
N VAL A 211 0.23 -1.15 10.73
CA VAL A 211 1.03 -1.18 11.96
C VAL A 211 1.94 -2.40 12.01
N ALA A 212 1.45 -3.57 11.58
CA ALA A 212 2.19 -4.84 11.59
C ALA A 212 3.36 -4.86 10.60
N LEU A 213 3.35 -4.03 9.55
CA LEU A 213 4.49 -3.93 8.64
C LEU A 213 5.76 -3.52 9.37
N LEU A 214 5.71 -2.63 10.36
CA LEU A 214 6.89 -2.20 11.12
C LEU A 214 7.59 -3.35 11.86
N PRO A 215 6.93 -4.13 12.73
CA PRO A 215 7.58 -5.27 13.37
C PRO A 215 7.95 -6.37 12.36
N LEU A 216 7.19 -6.55 11.27
CA LEU A 216 7.54 -7.52 10.24
C LEU A 216 8.83 -7.16 9.51
N THR A 217 9.04 -5.89 9.14
CA THR A 217 10.29 -5.45 8.50
C THR A 217 11.49 -5.55 9.46
N LEU A 218 11.29 -5.26 10.74
CA LEU A 218 12.33 -5.50 11.75
C LEU A 218 12.65 -6.99 11.92
N TRP A 219 11.67 -7.86 11.67
CA TRP A 219 11.90 -9.30 11.71
C TRP A 219 12.70 -9.80 10.52
N THR A 220 12.40 -9.35 9.29
CA THR A 220 13.21 -9.76 8.12
C THR A 220 14.67 -9.38 8.35
N LEU A 221 14.93 -8.16 8.86
CA LEU A 221 16.27 -7.67 9.21
C LEU A 221 16.98 -8.47 10.33
N GLY A 222 16.36 -9.50 10.90
CA GLY A 222 16.94 -10.34 11.94
C GLY A 222 17.08 -9.66 13.31
N LEU A 223 16.48 -8.47 13.51
CA LEU A 223 16.65 -7.69 14.74
C LEU A 223 16.27 -8.48 15.99
N PHE A 224 15.18 -9.25 15.94
CA PHE A 224 14.75 -10.08 17.09
C PHE A 224 15.75 -11.19 17.43
N GLY A 225 16.38 -11.79 16.41
CA GLY A 225 17.43 -12.79 16.60
C GLY A 225 18.69 -12.17 17.21
N TYR A 226 19.09 -11.01 16.69
CA TYR A 226 20.20 -10.23 17.23
C TYR A 226 19.99 -9.83 18.70
N LEU A 227 18.82 -9.27 19.03
CA LEU A 227 18.47 -8.91 20.40
C LEU A 227 18.47 -10.12 21.33
N ARG A 228 17.98 -11.28 20.86
CA ARG A 228 18.05 -12.53 21.63
C ARG A 228 19.51 -12.93 21.88
N SER A 229 20.37 -12.87 20.86
CA SER A 229 21.79 -13.26 21.01
C SER A 229 22.58 -12.43 22.03
N ILE A 230 22.17 -11.18 22.27
CA ILE A 230 22.75 -10.31 23.30
C ILE A 230 22.21 -10.64 24.69
N MET A 231 20.94 -11.06 24.76
CA MET A 231 20.23 -11.27 26.03
C MET A 231 20.27 -12.72 26.55
N GLY A 232 20.72 -13.69 25.73
CA GLY A 232 20.82 -15.12 26.04
C GLY A 232 19.74 -15.95 25.36
#